data_AF-A0A3M1XJM6-F1
#
_entry.id   AF-A0A3M1XJM6-F1
#
_cell.length_a   1.000
_cell.length_b   1.000
_cell.length_c   1.000
_cell.angle_alpha   90.00
_cell.angle_beta   90.00
_cell.angle_gamma   90.00
#
_symmetry.space_group_name_H-M   'P 1'
#
loop_
_entity.id
_entity.type
_entity.pdbx_description
1 polymer ?
#
loop_
_entity_poly.entity_id
_entity_poly.type
_entity_poly.pdbx_seq_one_letter_code
_entity_poly.pdbx_strand_id
1 'polypeptide(L)'
;MDTILDLVWWGLVYMLLPVALGSLAALPFWLKRRVLLGNAIGSTVIAVVMIAFILQLFASLISTGFLSPENLLPVGALVFVGWVDVLILFFLSGAVENRVKRRIINVEDF
;
A
#
# COMPACT_ATOMS: atom_id res chain seq x y z
N MET A 1 -0.47 -10.34 -28.23
CA MET A 1 -0.03 -9.78 -26.94
C MET A 1 0.09 -10.96 -26.01
N ASP A 2 1.27 -11.21 -25.44
CA ASP A 2 1.54 -12.41 -24.65
C ASP A 2 0.84 -12.31 -23.30
N THR A 3 -0.06 -13.25 -23.00
CA THR A 3 -0.89 -13.28 -21.78
C THR A 3 -0.08 -13.19 -20.49
N ILE A 4 1.15 -13.72 -20.48
CA ILE A 4 2.08 -13.63 -19.35
C ILE A 4 2.57 -12.19 -19.16
N LEU A 5 2.89 -11.49 -20.25
CA LEU A 5 3.34 -10.10 -20.22
C LEU A 5 2.23 -9.18 -19.72
N ASP A 6 0.99 -9.41 -20.14
CA ASP A 6 -0.18 -8.67 -19.66
C ASP A 6 -0.42 -8.91 -18.16
N LEU A 7 -0.35 -10.17 -17.70
CA LEU A 7 -0.49 -10.51 -16.28
C LEU A 7 0.59 -9.85 -15.42
N VAL A 8 1.84 -9.89 -15.86
CA VAL A 8 2.97 -9.26 -15.15
C VAL A 8 2.81 -7.74 -15.14
N TRP A 9 2.42 -7.15 -16.27
CA TRP A 9 2.21 -5.71 -16.38
C TRP A 9 1.10 -5.22 -15.45
N TRP A 10 -0.06 -5.86 -15.49
CA TRP A 10 -1.18 -5.52 -14.61
C TRP A 10 -0.83 -5.78 -13.14
N GLY A 11 -0.13 -6.87 -12.83
CA GLY A 11 0.38 -7.15 -11.48
C GLY A 11 1.30 -6.04 -10.96
N LEU A 12 2.21 -5.54 -11.80
CA LEU A 12 3.07 -4.41 -11.46
C LEU A 12 2.28 -3.12 -11.27
N VAL A 13 1.28 -2.83 -12.11
CA VAL A 13 0.43 -1.65 -11.94
C VAL A 13 -0.34 -1.72 -10.63
N TYR A 14 -0.94 -2.87 -10.31
CA TYR A 14 -1.70 -3.05 -9.09
C TYR A 14 -0.84 -2.99 -7.82
N MET A 15 0.44 -3.37 -7.89
CA MET A 15 1.40 -3.20 -6.78
C MET A 15 1.94 -1.76 -6.69
N LEU A 16 2.42 -1.21 -7.80
CA LEU A 16 3.18 0.04 -7.78
C LEU A 16 2.30 1.27 -7.70
N LEU A 17 1.10 1.25 -8.29
CA LEU A 17 0.24 2.43 -8.32
C LEU A 17 -0.24 2.86 -6.93
N PRO A 18 -0.76 1.97 -6.05
CA PRO A 18 -1.13 2.35 -4.69
C PRO A 18 0.05 2.94 -3.94
N VAL A 19 1.22 2.29 -4.00
CA VAL A 19 2.45 2.73 -3.32
C VAL A 19 2.91 4.10 -3.83
N ALA A 20 2.88 4.32 -5.15
CA ALA A 20 3.24 5.60 -5.75
C ALA A 20 2.30 6.71 -5.29
N LEU A 21 0.98 6.48 -5.31
CA LEU A 21 -0.02 7.44 -4.86
C LEU A 21 0.09 7.73 -3.37
N GLY A 22 0.29 6.71 -2.53
CA GLY A 22 0.54 6.86 -1.10
C GLY A 22 1.80 7.66 -0.80
N SER A 23 2.90 7.35 -1.49
CA SER A 23 4.17 8.05 -1.33
C SER A 23 4.07 9.51 -1.78
N LEU A 24 3.37 9.78 -2.88
CA LEU A 24 3.10 11.14 -3.35
C LEU A 24 2.27 11.94 -2.33
N ALA A 25 1.25 11.32 -1.73
CA ALA A 25 0.45 11.96 -0.69
C ALA A 25 1.25 12.20 0.61
N ALA A 26 2.19 11.32 0.93
CA ALA A 26 3.06 11.43 2.11
C ALA A 26 4.21 12.43 1.92
N LEU A 27 4.66 12.66 0.69
CA LEU A 27 5.84 13.46 0.35
C LEU A 27 5.84 14.87 0.98
N PRO A 28 4.74 15.68 0.93
CA PRO A 28 4.74 17.02 1.52
C PRO A 28 4.99 17.01 3.04
N PHE A 29 4.59 15.93 3.72
CA PHE A 29 4.77 15.76 5.15
C PHE A 29 6.18 15.30 5.49
N TRP A 30 6.76 14.41 4.68
CA TRP A 30 8.16 14.01 4.78
C TRP A 30 9.10 15.21 4.60
N LEU A 31 8.84 16.06 3.60
CA LEU A 31 9.62 17.29 3.38
C LEU A 31 9.55 18.25 4.58
N LYS A 32 8.46 18.23 5.35
CA LYS A 32 8.27 19.02 6.59
C LYS A 32 8.73 18.28 7.85
N ARG A 33 9.47 17.16 7.72
CA ARG A 33 9.92 16.28 8.82
C ARG A 33 8.78 15.69 9.67
N ARG A 34 7.54 15.73 9.20
CA ARG A 34 6.36 15.14 9.86
C ARG A 34 6.16 13.70 9.39
N VAL A 35 7.13 12.83 9.69
CA VAL A 35 7.21 11.47 9.14
C VAL A 35 6.00 10.61 9.50
N LEU A 36 5.56 10.63 10.76
CA LEU A 36 4.36 9.92 11.22
C LEU A 36 3.11 10.31 10.45
N LEU A 37 2.87 11.61 10.32
CA LEU A 37 1.68 12.13 9.65
C LEU A 37 1.72 11.79 8.16
N GLY A 38 2.90 11.89 7.53
CA GLY A 38 3.11 11.45 6.15
C GLY A 38 2.81 9.97 5.97
N ASN A 39 3.29 9.12 6.88
CA ASN A 39 3.08 7.68 6.80
C ASN A 39 1.62 7.29 7.07
N ALA A 40 0.95 7.95 8.01
CA ALA A 40 -0.47 7.76 8.24
C ALA A 40 -1.30 8.13 6.99
N ILE A 41 -1.01 9.27 6.38
CA ILE A 41 -1.71 9.74 5.17
C ILE A 41 -1.40 8.84 3.97
N GLY A 42 -0.12 8.52 3.74
CA GLY A 42 0.29 7.63 2.66
C GLY A 42 -0.33 6.23 2.77
N SER A 43 -0.34 5.66 3.97
CA SER A 43 -0.97 4.35 4.23
C SER A 43 -2.49 4.42 4.02
N THR A 44 -3.13 5.52 4.42
CA THR A 44 -4.57 5.73 4.17
C THR A 44 -4.87 5.78 2.67
N VAL A 45 -4.05 6.49 1.89
CA VAL A 45 -4.22 6.57 0.43
C VAL A 45 -4.02 5.21 -0.23
N ILE A 46 -2.99 4.45 0.17
CA ILE A 46 -2.77 3.07 -0.31
C ILE A 46 -4.00 2.22 -0.03
N ALA A 47 -4.51 2.24 1.20
CA ALA A 47 -5.69 1.47 1.59
C ALA A 47 -6.93 1.83 0.76
N VAL A 48 -7.20 3.13 0.56
CA VAL A 48 -8.34 3.59 -0.24
C VAL A 48 -8.22 3.14 -1.70
N VAL A 49 -7.04 3.26 -2.31
CA VAL A 49 -6.80 2.84 -3.69
C VAL A 49 -6.97 1.32 -3.83
N MET A 50 -6.45 0.54 -2.88
CA MET A 50 -6.64 -0.91 -2.86
C MET A 50 -8.11 -1.30 -2.71
N ILE A 51 -8.87 -0.64 -1.82
CA ILE A 51 -10.31 -0.85 -1.67
C ILE A 51 -11.03 -0.56 -2.98
N ALA A 52 -10.69 0.54 -3.66
CA ALA A 52 -11.28 0.88 -4.95
C ALA A 52 -11.02 -0.21 -6.01
N PHE A 53 -9.79 -0.76 -6.07
CA PHE A 53 -9.48 -1.86 -6.97
C PHE A 53 -10.24 -3.15 -6.64
N ILE A 54 -10.36 -3.50 -5.36
CA ILE A 54 -11.14 -4.66 -4.92
C ILE A 54 -12.60 -4.49 -5.34
N LEU A 55 -13.19 -3.31 -5.11
CA LEU A 55 -14.57 -3.02 -5.50
C LEU A 55 -14.75 -3.04 -7.02
N GLN A 56 -13.81 -2.49 -7.79
CA GLN A 56 -13.83 -2.55 -9.25
C GLN A 56 -13.82 -4.00 -9.75
N LEU A 57 -12.93 -4.83 -9.20
CA LEU A 57 -12.81 -6.23 -9.56
C LEU A 57 -14.08 -7.00 -9.18
N PHE A 58 -14.63 -6.75 -7.99
CA PHE A 58 -15.86 -7.36 -7.53
C PHE A 58 -17.07 -6.98 -8.40
N ALA A 59 -17.18 -5.72 -8.80
CA ALA A 59 -18.21 -5.26 -9.73
C ALA A 59 -18.08 -5.91 -11.11
N SER A 60 -16.85 -6.11 -11.59
CA SER A 60 -16.57 -6.82 -12.84
C SER A 60 -16.95 -8.31 -12.78
N LEU A 61 -16.81 -8.94 -11.62
CA LEU A 61 -17.21 -10.35 -11.42
C LEU A 61 -18.72 -10.49 -11.30
N ILE A 62 -19.40 -9.54 -10.65
CA ILE A 62 -20.86 -9.50 -10.59
C ILE A 62 -21.46 -9.30 -11.99
N SER A 63 -20.91 -8.37 -12.79
CA SER A 63 -21.43 -8.07 -14.13
C SER A 63 -21.28 -9.23 -15.11
N THR A 64 -20.34 -10.14 -14.86
CA THR A 64 -20.12 -11.36 -15.64
C THR A 64 -20.86 -12.58 -15.08
N GLY A 65 -21.55 -12.45 -13.94
CA GLY A 65 -22.41 -13.49 -13.37
C GLY A 65 -21.68 -14.66 -12.70
N PHE A 66 -20.35 -14.59 -12.55
CA PHE A 66 -19.54 -15.69 -12.03
C PHE A 66 -18.82 -15.32 -10.73
N LEU A 67 -19.27 -15.91 -9.62
CA LEU A 67 -18.59 -15.89 -8.31
C LEU A 67 -17.99 -17.27 -7.99
N SER A 68 -17.28 -17.90 -8.93
CA SER A 68 -16.59 -19.16 -8.65
C SER A 68 -15.29 -18.90 -7.86
N PRO A 69 -14.84 -19.86 -7.04
CA PRO A 69 -13.65 -19.68 -6.18
C PRO A 69 -12.38 -19.30 -6.96
N GLU A 70 -12.23 -19.80 -8.19
CA GLU A 70 -11.10 -19.47 -9.06
C GLU A 70 -11.06 -18.00 -9.48
N ASN A 71 -12.22 -17.32 -9.54
CA ASN A 71 -12.32 -15.89 -9.85
C ASN A 71 -12.15 -15.00 -8.61
N LEU A 72 -12.30 -15.56 -7.41
CA LEU A 72 -12.09 -14.87 -6.14
C LEU A 72 -10.62 -14.93 -5.68
N LEU A 73 -9.85 -15.89 -6.18
CA LEU A 73 -8.43 -16.05 -5.85
C LEU A 73 -7.57 -14.80 -6.19
N PRO A 74 -7.74 -14.15 -7.37
CA PRO A 74 -7.05 -12.91 -7.69
C PRO A 74 -7.43 -11.75 -6.77
N VAL A 75 -8.71 -11.68 -6.35
CA VAL A 75 -9.20 -10.68 -5.38
C VAL A 75 -8.49 -10.88 -4.04
N GLY A 76 -8.44 -12.13 -3.55
CA GLY A 76 -7.76 -12.47 -2.30
C GLY A 76 -6.27 -12.17 -2.32
N ALA A 77 -5.58 -12.44 -3.43
CA ALA A 77 -4.17 -12.12 -3.61
C ALA A 77 -3.92 -10.60 -3.58
N LEU A 78 -4.75 -9.82 -4.28
CA LEU A 78 -4.71 -8.35 -4.25
C LEU A 78 -4.91 -7.80 -2.84
N VAL A 79 -5.92 -8.30 -2.13
CA VAL A 79 -6.19 -7.92 -0.73
C VAL A 79 -4.97 -8.21 0.15
N PHE A 80 -4.39 -9.41 0.04
CA PHE A 80 -3.24 -9.81 0.85
C PHE A 80 -2.03 -8.93 0.58
N VAL A 81 -1.71 -8.67 -0.69
CA VAL A 81 -0.60 -7.79 -1.08
C VAL A 81 -0.81 -6.37 -0.55
N GLY A 82 -2.01 -5.80 -0.69
CA GLY A 82 -2.30 -4.46 -0.18
C GLY A 82 -2.14 -4.35 1.33
N TRP A 83 -2.58 -5.36 2.08
CA TRP A 83 -2.39 -5.40 3.54
C TRP A 83 -0.93 -5.54 3.94
N VAL A 84 -0.15 -6.35 3.22
CA VAL A 84 1.29 -6.48 3.45
C VAL A 84 2.00 -5.13 3.26
N ASP A 85 1.67 -4.38 2.20
CA ASP A 85 2.26 -3.05 1.96
C ASP A 85 1.92 -2.04 3.05
N VAL A 86 0.66 -1.97 3.47
CA VAL A 86 0.21 -1.10 4.55
C VAL A 86 0.94 -1.44 5.86
N LEU A 87 1.05 -2.73 6.19
CA LEU A 87 1.76 -3.18 7.39
C LEU A 87 3.25 -2.86 7.31
N ILE A 88 3.90 -3.13 6.18
CA ILE A 88 5.33 -2.83 5.98
C ILE A 88 5.60 -1.35 6.18
N LEU A 89 4.83 -0.47 5.54
CA LEU A 89 5.01 0.98 5.67
C LEU A 89 4.72 1.49 7.08
N PHE A 90 3.70 0.93 7.74
CA PHE A 90 3.36 1.29 9.11
C PHE A 90 4.42 0.85 10.12
N PHE A 91 4.90 -0.39 10.03
CA PHE A 91 5.94 -0.92 10.92
C PHE A 91 7.31 -0.29 10.66
N LEU A 92 7.71 -0.11 9.39
CA LEU A 92 8.96 0.60 9.05
C LEU A 92 8.92 2.04 9.55
N SER A 93 7.78 2.73 9.42
CA SER A 93 7.57 4.07 9.99
C SER A 93 7.85 4.09 11.49
N GLY A 94 7.19 3.19 12.25
CA GLY A 94 7.34 3.12 13.71
C GLY A 94 8.76 2.73 14.14
N ALA A 95 9.41 1.82 13.41
CA ALA A 95 10.77 1.39 13.69
C ALA A 95 11.80 2.51 13.45
N VAL A 96 11.68 3.24 12.33
CA VAL A 96 12.56 4.37 12.01
C VAL A 96 12.40 5.49 13.04
N GLU A 97 11.17 5.82 13.42
CA GLU A 97 10.92 6.88 14.39
C GLU A 97 11.43 6.51 15.79
N ASN A 98 11.21 5.26 16.24
CA ASN A 98 11.79 4.76 17.51
C ASN A 98 13.32 4.85 17.50
N ARG A 99 13.96 4.57 16.36
CA ARG A 99 15.42 4.68 16.21
C ARG A 99 15.91 6.12 16.22
N VAL A 100 15.17 7.04 15.60
CA VAL A 100 15.48 8.48 15.59
C VAL A 100 15.29 9.09 16.98
N LYS A 101 14.17 8.81 17.66
CA LYS A 101 13.92 9.27 19.04
C LYS A 101 14.98 8.76 20.01
N ARG A 102 15.38 7.49 19.92
CA ARG A 102 16.47 6.93 20.75
C ARG A 102 17.84 7.57 20.49
N ARG A 103 18.11 8.04 19.26
CA ARG A 103 19.35 8.77 18.95
C ARG A 103 19.37 10.20 19.47
N ILE A 104 18.22 10.87 19.52
CA ILE A 104 18.11 12.24 20.05
C ILE A 104 18.23 12.23 21.59
N ILE A 105 17.79 11.15 22.25
CA ILE A 105 17.80 11.03 23.72
C ILE A 105 19.17 10.54 24.28
N ASN A 106 20.16 10.23 23.43
CA ASN A 106 21.49 9.82 23.89
C ASN A 106 22.56 10.48 23.04
N VAL A 107 23.19 11.56 23.53
CA VAL A 107 24.65 11.79 23.52
C VAL A 107 25.07 12.83 24.59
N GLU A 108 24.21 13.75 25.06
CA GLU A 108 24.68 14.84 25.96
C GLU A 108 23.85 15.09 27.25
N ASP A 109 22.80 14.30 27.52
CA ASP A 109 21.93 14.53 28.70
C ASP A 109 22.31 13.73 29.97
N PHE A 110 23.55 13.22 30.07
CA PHE A 110 24.14 12.66 31.29
C PHE A 110 25.58 13.13 31.49
#